data_AF-A0AAP5V4N4-F1
#
_entry.id   AF-A0AAP5V4N4-F1
#
_cell.length_a   1.000
_cell.length_b   1.000
_cell.length_c   1.000
_cell.angle_alpha   90.00
_cell.angle_beta   90.00
_cell.angle_gamma   90.00
#
_symmetry.space_group_name_H-M   'P 1'
#
loop_
_entity.id
_entity.type
_entity.pdbx_description
1 polymer ?
#
loop_
_entity_poly.entity_id
_entity_poly.type
_entity_poly.pdbx_seq_one_letter_code
_entity_poly.pdbx_strand_id
1 'polypeptide(L)'
;MDKEQTEKELLKPLTRKMQEFLRKLKRLFRGTSEKILSKLTALFVRLDKGREISLADANRSNDLSQIKKDIASLITALSAKVKTAVLDFLTETYESSYNWLMLGILSAVGFKLSRSSKGKLPVAWAAPASISQTITSKNMLKAIETDRKKTVQKINHTIERGFIERKRFVQVAKELQADVGVSYSRAQRIARTEMHRVREKATLDAAKKADSNGIAMKKIWHNMGDERVREGRNADHVHIEGQARFVNELFDLGQDKNGKSVRAPAPGQSGDPSNDINCRCFATYEPVL
;
A
#
# COMPACT_ATOMS: atom_id res chain seq x y z
N MET A 1 -11.91 -23.38 -1.54
CA MET A 1 -10.55 -23.29 -0.96
C MET A 1 -10.76 -22.88 0.45
N ASP A 2 -10.36 -23.73 1.40
CA ASP A 2 -10.60 -23.46 2.81
C ASP A 2 -9.66 -22.39 3.36
N LYS A 3 -9.85 -22.07 4.65
CA LYS A 3 -9.09 -21.06 5.38
C LYS A 3 -7.60 -21.43 5.46
N GLU A 4 -7.27 -22.67 5.81
CA GLU A 4 -5.89 -23.12 6.02
C GLU A 4 -5.09 -23.08 4.71
N GLN A 5 -5.67 -23.59 3.63
CA GLN A 5 -5.07 -23.56 2.31
C GLN A 5 -4.82 -22.12 1.86
N THR A 6 -5.80 -21.23 2.04
CA THR A 6 -5.67 -19.81 1.68
C THR A 6 -4.54 -19.13 2.46
N GLU A 7 -4.47 -19.35 3.78
CA GLU A 7 -3.41 -18.81 4.61
C GLU A 7 -2.02 -19.32 4.18
N LYS A 8 -1.90 -20.62 3.94
CA LYS A 8 -0.63 -21.28 3.60
C LYS A 8 -0.12 -20.92 2.21
N GLU A 9 -0.99 -20.95 1.21
CA GLU A 9 -0.60 -20.89 -0.20
C GLU A 9 -0.70 -19.49 -0.81
N LEU A 10 -1.56 -18.63 -0.25
CA LEU A 10 -1.71 -17.24 -0.72
C LEU A 10 -1.14 -16.23 0.27
N LEU A 11 -1.63 -16.21 1.51
CA LEU A 11 -1.35 -15.12 2.44
C LEU A 11 0.11 -15.11 2.92
N LYS A 12 0.68 -16.27 3.28
CA LYS A 12 2.08 -16.39 3.72
C LYS A 12 3.07 -15.99 2.61
N PRO A 13 2.99 -16.49 1.36
CA PRO A 13 3.87 -16.05 0.28
C PRO A 13 3.76 -14.55 -0.01
N LEU A 14 2.55 -14.01 -0.06
CA LEU A 14 2.32 -12.58 -0.26
C LEU A 14 2.89 -11.73 0.88
N THR A 15 2.81 -12.21 2.12
CA THR A 15 3.44 -11.55 3.28
C THR A 15 4.97 -11.46 3.13
N ARG A 16 5.62 -12.51 2.62
CA ARG A 16 7.07 -12.48 2.33
C ARG A 16 7.41 -11.47 1.23
N LYS A 17 6.64 -11.46 0.13
CA LYS A 17 6.79 -10.44 -0.94
C LYS A 17 6.62 -9.02 -0.40
N MET A 18 5.65 -8.79 0.48
CA MET A 18 5.48 -7.49 1.16
C MET A 18 6.73 -7.11 1.97
N GLN A 19 7.32 -8.04 2.73
CA GLN A 19 8.54 -7.73 3.49
C GLN A 19 9.71 -7.34 2.57
N GLU A 20 9.91 -8.04 1.46
CA GLU A 20 10.93 -7.71 0.46
C GLU A 20 10.68 -6.34 -0.18
N PHE A 21 9.43 -6.07 -0.55
CA PHE A 21 9.01 -4.78 -1.07
C PHE A 21 9.29 -3.64 -0.06
N LEU A 22 8.97 -3.83 1.22
CA LEU A 22 9.23 -2.84 2.26
C LEU A 22 10.73 -2.58 2.48
N ARG A 23 11.60 -3.59 2.26
CA ARG A 23 13.07 -3.40 2.23
C ARG A 23 13.49 -2.58 1.01
N LYS A 24 12.90 -2.81 -0.18
CA LYS A 24 13.11 -1.99 -1.38
C LYS A 24 12.72 -0.53 -1.13
N LEU A 25 11.54 -0.28 -0.54
CA LEU A 25 11.13 1.08 -0.14
C LEU A 25 12.12 1.69 0.85
N LYS A 26 12.51 0.97 1.90
CA LYS A 26 13.46 1.48 2.91
C LYS A 26 14.76 1.98 2.28
N ARG A 27 15.29 1.24 1.28
CA ARG A 27 16.48 1.64 0.53
C ARG A 27 16.28 2.93 -0.28
N LEU A 28 15.13 3.12 -0.92
CA LEU A 28 14.82 4.36 -1.65
C LEU A 28 14.80 5.56 -0.70
N PHE A 29 14.13 5.43 0.45
CA PHE A 29 14.04 6.50 1.44
C PHE A 29 15.41 6.82 2.05
N ARG A 30 16.21 5.80 2.41
CA ARG A 30 17.56 5.97 2.92
C ARG A 30 18.44 6.72 1.91
N GLY A 31 18.46 6.29 0.65
CA GLY A 31 19.25 6.95 -0.39
C GLY A 31 18.84 8.40 -0.65
N THR A 32 17.55 8.73 -0.54
CA THR A 32 17.09 10.14 -0.62
C THR A 32 17.50 10.94 0.62
N SER A 33 17.39 10.35 1.81
CA SER A 33 17.84 10.99 3.06
C SER A 33 19.34 11.32 3.02
N GLU A 34 20.17 10.38 2.59
CA GLU A 34 21.61 10.58 2.39
C GLU A 34 21.89 11.77 1.45
N LYS A 35 21.20 11.85 0.31
CA LYS A 35 21.34 12.97 -0.65
C LYS A 35 20.93 14.33 -0.05
N ILE A 36 19.85 14.37 0.72
CA ILE A 36 19.41 15.60 1.40
C ILE A 36 20.47 16.04 2.41
N LEU A 37 21.00 15.10 3.20
CA LEU A 37 22.04 15.39 4.20
C LEU A 37 23.34 15.87 3.54
N SER A 38 23.76 15.27 2.42
CA SER A 38 24.94 15.75 1.68
C SER A 38 24.76 17.20 1.22
N LYS A 39 23.59 17.56 0.67
CA LYS A 39 23.30 18.94 0.26
C LYS A 39 23.26 19.91 1.44
N LEU A 40 22.68 19.50 2.56
CA LEU A 40 22.67 20.31 3.76
C LEU A 40 24.07 20.50 4.35
N THR A 41 24.90 19.46 4.32
CA THR A 41 26.30 19.54 4.77
C THR A 41 27.06 20.58 3.95
N ALA A 42 26.94 20.53 2.62
CA ALA A 42 27.56 21.51 1.74
C ALA A 42 27.09 22.94 2.02
N LEU A 43 25.81 23.13 2.37
CA LEU A 43 25.26 24.42 2.79
C LEU A 43 25.90 24.91 4.10
N PHE A 44 25.91 24.07 5.13
CA PHE A 44 26.48 24.44 6.44
C PHE A 44 27.97 24.76 6.31
N VAL A 45 28.75 23.96 5.57
CA VAL A 45 30.18 24.21 5.33
C VAL A 45 30.40 25.54 4.61
N ARG A 46 29.56 25.88 3.63
CA ARG A 46 29.68 27.16 2.88
C ARG A 46 29.35 28.38 3.76
N LEU A 47 28.37 28.23 4.65
CA LEU A 47 27.92 29.31 5.54
C LEU A 47 28.80 29.46 6.78
N ASP A 48 29.54 28.41 7.16
CA ASP A 48 30.46 28.43 8.28
C ASP A 48 31.65 29.35 7.99
N LYS A 49 31.57 30.57 8.51
CA LYS A 49 32.64 31.58 8.48
C LYS A 49 33.38 31.67 9.82
N GLY A 50 33.40 30.59 10.61
CA GLY A 50 33.98 30.60 11.96
C GLY A 50 33.11 31.35 13.00
N ARG A 51 31.81 31.51 12.71
CA ARG A 51 30.82 32.15 13.60
C ARG A 51 29.47 31.44 13.49
N GLU A 52 28.56 31.71 14.44
CA GLU A 52 27.19 31.19 14.36
C GLU A 52 26.49 31.62 13.06
N ILE A 53 25.92 30.65 12.34
CA ILE A 53 25.22 30.87 11.08
C ILE A 53 23.81 31.38 11.36
N SER A 54 23.46 32.57 10.86
CA SER A 54 22.12 33.15 11.00
C SER A 54 21.25 32.97 9.75
N LEU A 55 19.92 33.07 9.91
CA LEU A 55 18.98 33.09 8.78
C LEU A 55 19.28 34.23 7.79
N ALA A 56 19.77 35.37 8.27
CA ALA A 56 20.17 36.49 7.42
C ALA A 56 21.37 36.15 6.54
N ASP A 57 22.31 35.33 7.03
CA ASP A 57 23.46 34.88 6.24
C ASP A 57 23.03 33.91 5.13
N ALA A 58 22.11 33.00 5.44
CA ALA A 58 21.58 32.03 4.47
C ALA A 58 20.66 32.65 3.41
N ASN A 59 19.97 33.76 3.74
CA ASN A 59 19.10 34.48 2.80
C ASN A 59 19.89 35.41 1.87
N ARG A 60 20.95 36.07 2.35
CA ARG A 60 21.77 36.99 1.54
C ARG A 60 22.41 36.34 0.32
N SER A 61 22.71 35.05 0.38
CA SER A 61 23.39 34.30 -0.67
C SER A 61 22.45 33.54 -1.62
N ASN A 62 21.13 33.66 -1.45
CA ASN A 62 20.12 32.83 -2.15
C ASN A 62 20.26 31.31 -1.88
N ASP A 63 21.17 30.91 -0.97
CA ASP A 63 21.48 29.52 -0.66
C ASP A 63 20.28 28.78 -0.06
N LEU A 64 19.52 29.45 0.82
CA LEU A 64 18.33 28.88 1.44
C LEU A 64 17.21 28.60 0.43
N SER A 65 17.08 29.44 -0.61
CA SER A 65 16.13 29.20 -1.70
C SER A 65 16.56 28.00 -2.54
N GLN A 66 17.85 27.91 -2.88
CA GLN A 66 18.38 26.81 -3.68
C GLN A 66 18.27 25.47 -2.97
N ILE A 67 18.62 25.38 -1.68
CA ILE A 67 18.51 24.12 -0.92
C ILE A 67 17.06 23.63 -0.84
N LYS A 68 16.08 24.53 -0.66
CA LYS A 68 14.66 24.18 -0.65
C LYS A 68 14.21 23.63 -2.01
N LYS A 69 14.64 24.25 -3.11
CA LYS A 69 14.36 23.75 -4.48
C LYS A 69 14.96 22.37 -4.72
N ASP A 70 16.22 22.18 -4.33
CA ASP A 70 16.92 20.91 -4.50
C ASP A 70 16.25 19.79 -3.71
N ILE A 71 15.86 20.05 -2.46
CA ILE A 71 15.15 19.10 -1.61
C ILE A 71 13.77 18.77 -2.21
N ALA A 72 13.02 19.78 -2.66
CA ALA A 72 11.73 19.56 -3.30
C ALA A 72 11.86 18.66 -4.54
N SER A 73 12.92 18.82 -5.32
CA SER A 73 13.24 17.95 -6.47
C SER A 73 13.55 16.51 -6.02
N LEU A 74 14.39 16.33 -4.98
CA LEU A 74 14.72 15.01 -4.43
C LEU A 74 13.49 14.26 -3.91
N ILE A 75 12.61 14.95 -3.16
CA ILE A 75 11.37 14.36 -2.63
C ILE A 75 10.37 14.07 -3.77
N THR A 76 10.34 14.89 -4.82
CA THR A 76 9.50 14.63 -6.00
C THR A 76 9.97 13.40 -6.76
N ALA A 77 11.27 13.26 -6.99
CA ALA A 77 11.85 12.07 -7.59
C ALA A 77 11.62 10.81 -6.73
N LEU A 78 11.73 10.93 -5.41
CA LEU A 78 11.39 9.84 -4.48
C LEU A 78 9.91 9.43 -4.61
N SER A 79 9.00 10.39 -4.61
CA SER A 79 7.56 10.14 -4.75
C SER A 79 7.22 9.42 -6.06
N ALA A 80 7.87 9.80 -7.17
CA ALA A 80 7.70 9.11 -8.44
C ALA A 80 8.18 7.65 -8.38
N LYS A 81 9.37 7.42 -7.80
CA LYS A 81 9.91 6.05 -7.60
C LYS A 81 9.04 5.19 -6.69
N VAL A 82 8.49 5.78 -5.62
CA VAL A 82 7.55 5.10 -4.73
C VAL A 82 6.29 4.70 -5.48
N LYS A 83 5.70 5.61 -6.27
CA LYS A 83 4.52 5.33 -7.09
C LYS A 83 4.77 4.16 -8.04
N THR A 84 5.85 4.19 -8.82
CA THR A 84 6.20 3.11 -9.75
C THR A 84 6.39 1.78 -8.99
N ALA A 85 7.19 1.78 -7.93
CA ALA A 85 7.46 0.57 -7.17
C ALA A 85 6.19 -0.04 -6.56
N VAL A 86 5.26 0.79 -6.05
CA VAL A 86 3.97 0.32 -5.55
C VAL A 86 3.15 -0.29 -6.69
N LEU A 87 3.05 0.37 -7.84
CA LEU A 87 2.27 -0.16 -8.98
C LEU A 87 2.81 -1.51 -9.46
N ASP A 88 4.12 -1.65 -9.62
CA ASP A 88 4.76 -2.92 -10.00
C ASP A 88 4.40 -4.04 -9.00
N PHE A 89 4.52 -3.73 -7.72
CA PHE A 89 4.20 -4.67 -6.64
C PHE A 89 2.70 -5.05 -6.61
N LEU A 90 1.80 -4.12 -6.93
CA LEU A 90 0.37 -4.40 -7.03
C LEU A 90 0.04 -5.26 -8.26
N THR A 91 0.72 -5.06 -9.39
CA THR A 91 0.60 -5.93 -10.58
C THR A 91 0.97 -7.37 -10.20
N GLU A 92 2.13 -7.58 -9.60
CA GLU A 92 2.56 -8.91 -9.16
C GLU A 92 1.59 -9.54 -8.15
N THR A 93 1.05 -8.73 -7.24
CA THR A 93 0.07 -9.17 -6.24
C THR A 93 -1.22 -9.63 -6.91
N TYR A 94 -1.72 -8.87 -7.88
CA TYR A 94 -2.94 -9.22 -8.62
C TYR A 94 -2.76 -10.53 -9.36
N GLU A 95 -1.71 -10.64 -10.18
CA GLU A 95 -1.43 -11.83 -10.99
C GLU A 95 -1.24 -13.08 -10.12
N SER A 96 -0.46 -12.97 -9.04
CA SER A 96 -0.23 -14.10 -8.12
C SER A 96 -1.55 -14.57 -7.48
N SER A 97 -2.40 -13.64 -7.04
CA SER A 97 -3.64 -13.95 -6.33
C SER A 97 -4.74 -14.48 -7.25
N TYR A 98 -4.87 -13.88 -8.43
CA TYR A 98 -5.81 -14.33 -9.46
C TYR A 98 -5.47 -15.75 -9.91
N ASN A 99 -4.20 -15.98 -10.29
CA ASN A 99 -3.76 -17.27 -10.81
C ASN A 99 -3.88 -18.36 -9.75
N TRP A 100 -3.47 -18.07 -8.50
CA TRP A 100 -3.61 -19.04 -7.41
C TRP A 100 -5.06 -19.50 -7.24
N LEU A 101 -6.01 -18.56 -7.14
CA LEU A 101 -7.41 -18.96 -6.93
C LEU A 101 -7.98 -19.67 -8.15
N MET A 102 -7.75 -19.14 -9.37
CA MET A 102 -8.30 -19.75 -10.58
C MET A 102 -7.78 -21.17 -10.79
N LEU A 103 -6.49 -21.43 -10.54
CA LEU A 103 -5.92 -22.78 -10.59
C LEU A 103 -6.58 -23.70 -9.55
N GLY A 104 -6.82 -23.19 -8.33
CA GLY A 104 -7.53 -23.93 -7.28
C GLY A 104 -8.96 -24.29 -7.66
N ILE A 105 -9.72 -23.34 -8.22
CA ILE A 105 -11.10 -23.56 -8.69
C ILE A 105 -11.12 -24.63 -9.79
N LEU A 106 -10.27 -24.47 -10.82
CA LEU A 106 -10.20 -25.41 -11.93
C LEU A 106 -9.85 -26.82 -11.45
N SER A 107 -8.90 -26.94 -10.53
CA SER A 107 -8.55 -28.24 -9.94
C SER A 107 -9.71 -28.84 -9.15
N ALA A 108 -10.47 -28.04 -8.40
CA ALA A 108 -11.59 -28.51 -7.58
C ALA A 108 -12.75 -29.07 -8.42
N VAL A 109 -12.97 -28.53 -9.63
CA VAL A 109 -13.99 -29.04 -10.57
C VAL A 109 -13.44 -30.10 -11.54
N GLY A 110 -12.23 -30.63 -11.28
CA GLY A 110 -11.65 -31.72 -12.07
C GLY A 110 -11.00 -31.30 -13.40
N PHE A 111 -10.80 -30.00 -13.64
CA PHE A 111 -10.14 -29.52 -14.85
C PHE A 111 -8.63 -29.83 -14.81
N LYS A 112 -8.17 -30.70 -15.72
CA LYS A 112 -6.76 -31.09 -15.82
C LYS A 112 -6.00 -30.13 -16.73
N LEU A 113 -5.18 -29.26 -16.15
CA LEU A 113 -4.24 -28.46 -16.92
C LEU A 113 -3.10 -29.35 -17.46
N SER A 114 -2.84 -29.27 -18.77
CA SER A 114 -1.72 -29.97 -19.38
C SER A 114 -0.41 -29.59 -18.71
N ARG A 115 0.48 -30.56 -18.46
CA ARG A 115 1.82 -30.33 -17.94
C ARG A 115 2.64 -29.39 -18.83
N SER A 116 2.34 -29.35 -20.13
CA SER A 116 2.97 -28.42 -21.09
C SER A 116 2.55 -26.96 -20.91
N SER A 117 1.44 -26.68 -20.23
CA SER A 117 0.98 -25.30 -19.99
C SER A 117 1.85 -24.55 -18.97
N LYS A 118 2.72 -25.26 -18.22
CA LYS A 118 3.56 -24.69 -17.15
C LYS A 118 2.77 -23.79 -16.17
N GLY A 119 1.52 -24.15 -15.87
CA GLY A 119 0.66 -23.37 -14.98
C GLY A 119 0.02 -22.12 -15.62
N LYS A 120 0.15 -21.93 -16.94
CA LYS A 120 -0.60 -20.90 -17.66
C LYS A 120 -2.06 -21.28 -17.76
N LEU A 121 -2.93 -20.32 -17.46
CA LEU A 121 -4.37 -20.45 -17.61
C LEU A 121 -4.75 -20.38 -19.09
N PRO A 122 -5.70 -21.22 -19.56
CA PRO A 122 -6.32 -21.03 -20.87
C PRO A 122 -6.99 -19.65 -20.96
N VAL A 123 -7.11 -19.09 -22.17
CA VAL A 123 -7.67 -17.75 -22.40
C VAL A 123 -9.04 -17.55 -21.75
N ALA A 124 -9.89 -18.59 -21.77
CA ALA A 124 -11.21 -18.57 -21.14
C ALA A 124 -11.17 -18.31 -19.62
N TRP A 125 -10.06 -18.61 -18.95
CA TRP A 125 -9.86 -18.49 -17.50
C TRP A 125 -8.79 -17.47 -17.12
N ALA A 126 -8.18 -16.82 -18.11
CA ALA A 126 -7.13 -15.85 -17.87
C ALA A 126 -7.68 -14.55 -17.29
N ALA A 127 -6.82 -13.85 -16.53
CA ALA A 127 -7.10 -12.51 -16.07
C ALA A 127 -7.40 -11.55 -17.23
N PRO A 128 -8.13 -10.44 -16.99
CA PRO A 128 -8.32 -9.41 -18.00
C PRO A 128 -6.99 -8.92 -18.56
N ALA A 129 -6.93 -8.65 -19.87
CA ALA A 129 -5.72 -8.19 -20.55
C ALA A 129 -5.16 -6.88 -19.97
N SER A 130 -6.02 -6.06 -19.34
CA SER A 130 -5.62 -4.84 -18.64
C SER A 130 -6.19 -4.83 -17.22
N ILE A 131 -5.31 -4.71 -16.24
CA ILE A 131 -5.65 -4.61 -14.81
C ILE A 131 -5.31 -3.22 -14.24
N SER A 132 -4.93 -2.28 -15.09
CA SER A 132 -4.42 -0.96 -14.68
C SER A 132 -5.41 -0.19 -13.80
N GLN A 133 -6.70 -0.23 -14.14
CA GLN A 133 -7.77 0.39 -13.35
C GLN A 133 -7.98 -0.31 -12.00
N THR A 134 -7.73 -1.63 -11.93
CA THR A 134 -7.84 -2.40 -10.69
C THR A 134 -6.72 -2.08 -9.72
N ILE A 135 -5.47 -2.01 -10.21
CA ILE A 135 -4.31 -1.71 -9.38
C ILE A 135 -4.16 -0.21 -9.08
N THR A 136 -4.73 0.67 -9.91
CA THR A 136 -4.62 2.13 -9.72
C THR A 136 -5.79 2.69 -8.93
N SER A 137 -5.56 2.94 -7.65
CA SER A 137 -6.52 3.63 -6.76
C SER A 137 -6.34 5.16 -6.82
N LYS A 138 -7.42 5.90 -7.09
CA LYS A 138 -7.41 7.38 -7.02
C LYS A 138 -6.99 7.86 -5.62
N ASN A 139 -7.43 7.16 -4.58
CA ASN A 139 -7.08 7.46 -3.19
C ASN A 139 -5.60 7.22 -2.91
N MET A 140 -5.02 6.14 -3.43
CA MET A 140 -3.58 5.88 -3.35
C MET A 140 -2.76 6.99 -4.00
N LEU A 141 -3.10 7.35 -5.25
CA LEU A 141 -2.38 8.41 -5.98
C LEU A 141 -2.45 9.74 -5.23
N LYS A 142 -3.65 10.10 -4.73
CA LYS A 142 -3.84 11.30 -3.91
C LYS A 142 -3.05 11.24 -2.61
N ALA A 143 -2.99 10.09 -1.95
CA ALA A 143 -2.26 9.90 -0.70
C ALA A 143 -0.75 10.07 -0.89
N ILE A 144 -0.18 9.47 -1.96
CA ILE A 144 1.23 9.62 -2.32
C ILE A 144 1.56 11.10 -2.62
N GLU A 145 0.72 11.77 -3.41
CA GLU A 145 0.93 13.18 -3.76
C GLU A 145 0.79 14.11 -2.54
N THR A 146 -0.18 13.83 -1.67
CA THR A 146 -0.36 14.57 -0.41
C THR A 146 0.85 14.38 0.51
N ASP A 147 1.38 13.16 0.61
CA ASP A 147 2.57 12.89 1.41
C ASP A 147 3.80 13.62 0.87
N ARG A 148 4.00 13.64 -0.46
CA ARG A 148 5.05 14.42 -1.11
C ARG A 148 4.98 15.89 -0.70
N LYS A 149 3.82 16.54 -0.85
CA LYS A 149 3.61 17.95 -0.49
C LYS A 149 3.90 18.20 0.99
N LYS A 150 3.35 17.37 1.88
CA LYS A 150 3.56 17.50 3.33
C LYS A 150 5.02 17.31 3.72
N THR A 151 5.72 16.38 3.07
CA THR A 151 7.14 16.10 3.34
C THR A 151 8.02 17.28 2.94
N VAL A 152 7.80 17.86 1.75
CA VAL A 152 8.51 19.07 1.32
C VAL A 152 8.27 20.23 2.28
N GLN A 153 7.00 20.50 2.62
CA GLN A 153 6.65 21.57 3.56
C GLN A 153 7.32 21.37 4.92
N LYS A 154 7.26 20.15 5.46
CA LYS A 154 7.82 19.82 6.76
C LYS A 154 9.35 19.99 6.78
N ILE A 155 10.04 19.47 5.78
CA ILE A 155 11.50 19.61 5.67
C ILE A 155 11.90 21.08 5.55
N ASN A 156 11.20 21.87 4.72
CA ASN A 156 11.49 23.29 4.57
C ASN A 156 11.36 24.02 5.91
N HIS A 157 10.30 23.75 6.67
CA HIS A 157 10.10 24.31 7.99
C HIS A 157 11.19 23.89 8.98
N THR A 158 11.60 22.61 8.96
CA THR A 158 12.71 22.10 9.78
C THR A 158 14.02 22.84 9.49
N ILE A 159 14.32 23.13 8.22
CA ILE A 159 15.52 23.89 7.83
C ILE A 159 15.42 25.35 8.29
N GLU A 160 14.31 26.04 7.99
CA GLU A 160 14.10 27.44 8.40
C GLU A 160 14.22 27.61 9.91
N ARG A 161 13.53 26.77 10.67
CA ARG A 161 13.59 26.76 12.12
C ARG A 161 15.00 26.47 12.62
N GLY A 162 15.73 25.57 11.96
CA GLY A 162 17.13 25.30 12.26
C GLY A 162 18.00 26.56 12.21
N PHE A 163 17.79 27.42 11.22
CA PHE A 163 18.52 28.70 11.12
C PHE A 163 18.00 29.77 12.09
N ILE A 164 16.69 29.84 12.34
CA ILE A 164 16.10 30.79 13.31
C ILE A 164 16.59 30.49 14.73
N GLU A 165 16.55 29.22 15.12
CA GLU A 165 16.95 28.74 16.45
C GLU A 165 18.47 28.48 16.57
N ARG A 166 19.25 28.81 15.52
CA ARG A 166 20.71 28.62 15.46
C ARG A 166 21.16 27.19 15.81
N LYS A 167 20.41 26.19 15.35
CA LYS A 167 20.71 24.78 15.58
C LYS A 167 22.01 24.37 14.90
N ARG A 168 22.75 23.49 15.58
CA ARG A 168 23.89 22.79 14.98
C ARG A 168 23.41 21.86 13.88
N PHE A 169 24.26 21.63 12.87
CA PHE A 169 23.99 20.72 11.76
C PHE A 169 23.42 19.36 12.23
N VAL A 170 24.01 18.75 13.26
CA VAL A 170 23.60 17.44 13.77
C VAL A 170 22.14 17.43 14.25
N GLN A 171 21.66 18.52 14.84
CA GLN A 171 20.27 18.64 15.30
C GLN A 171 19.31 18.73 14.10
N VAL A 172 19.63 19.59 13.12
CA VAL A 172 18.82 19.72 11.89
C VAL A 172 18.80 18.41 11.11
N ALA A 173 19.95 17.74 10.96
CA ALA A 173 20.08 16.46 10.30
C ALA A 173 19.19 15.38 10.94
N LYS A 174 19.17 15.31 12.28
CA LYS A 174 18.32 14.37 13.02
C LYS A 174 16.83 14.63 12.80
N GLU A 175 16.41 15.89 12.83
CA GLU A 175 15.01 16.28 12.57
C GLU A 175 14.60 15.94 11.13
N LEU A 176 15.47 16.18 10.15
CA LEU A 176 15.21 15.83 8.74
C LEU A 176 15.10 14.34 8.50
N GLN A 177 15.96 13.53 9.13
CA GLN A 177 15.84 12.08 9.08
C GLN A 177 14.51 11.61 9.67
N ALA A 178 14.04 12.23 10.75
CA ALA A 178 12.73 11.93 11.32
C ALA A 178 11.59 12.30 10.35
N ASP A 179 11.64 13.47 9.70
CA ASP A 179 10.65 13.90 8.72
C ASP A 179 10.55 12.91 7.53
N VAL A 180 11.70 12.47 6.99
CA VAL A 180 11.76 11.45 5.94
C VAL A 180 11.25 10.09 6.46
N GLY A 181 11.53 9.75 7.72
CA GLY A 181 11.04 8.52 8.37
C GLY A 181 9.51 8.49 8.52
N VAL A 182 8.87 9.64 8.76
CA VAL A 182 7.41 9.77 8.76
C VAL A 182 6.82 9.50 7.37
N SER A 183 7.44 10.06 6.32
CA SER A 183 7.03 9.79 4.93
C SER A 183 7.20 8.30 4.57
N TYR A 184 8.30 7.67 4.99
CA TYR A 184 8.48 6.22 4.84
C TYR A 184 7.34 5.44 5.50
N SER A 185 7.02 5.75 6.75
CA SER A 185 5.95 5.06 7.49
C SER A 185 4.58 5.18 6.80
N ARG A 186 4.30 6.32 6.18
CA ARG A 186 3.08 6.53 5.38
C ARG A 186 3.11 5.73 4.08
N ALA A 187 4.23 5.71 3.36
CA ALA A 187 4.39 4.90 2.16
C ALA A 187 4.21 3.40 2.45
N GLN A 188 4.73 2.90 3.58
CA GLN A 188 4.50 1.53 4.02
C GLN A 188 3.01 1.23 4.28
N ARG A 189 2.28 2.18 4.90
CA ARG A 189 0.84 2.04 5.15
C ARG A 189 0.05 1.98 3.84
N ILE A 190 0.35 2.88 2.90
CA ILE A 190 -0.28 2.90 1.57
C ILE A 190 -0.07 1.55 0.88
N ALA A 191 1.17 1.06 0.85
CA ALA A 191 1.49 -0.20 0.21
C ALA A 191 0.73 -1.38 0.82
N ARG A 192 0.62 -1.45 2.15
CA ARG A 192 -0.13 -2.52 2.84
C ARG A 192 -1.62 -2.46 2.52
N THR A 193 -2.23 -1.29 2.61
CA THR A 193 -3.66 -1.11 2.29
C THR A 193 -3.96 -1.49 0.86
N GLU A 194 -3.16 -1.02 -0.10
CA GLU A 194 -3.42 -1.27 -1.52
C GLU A 194 -3.11 -2.72 -1.92
N MET A 195 -2.08 -3.33 -1.34
CA MET A 195 -1.80 -4.75 -1.55
C MET A 195 -2.95 -5.62 -1.05
N HIS A 196 -3.47 -5.33 0.15
CA HIS A 196 -4.64 -6.00 0.70
C HIS A 196 -5.84 -5.88 -0.24
N ARG A 197 -6.20 -4.66 -0.63
CA ARG A 197 -7.29 -4.39 -1.58
C ARG A 197 -7.12 -5.14 -2.90
N VAL A 198 -5.93 -5.10 -3.49
CA VAL A 198 -5.64 -5.71 -4.80
C VAL A 198 -5.67 -7.24 -4.72
N ARG A 199 -5.15 -7.84 -3.65
CA ARG A 199 -5.24 -9.29 -3.40
C ARG A 199 -6.70 -9.75 -3.38
N GLU A 200 -7.53 -9.12 -2.55
CA GLU A 200 -8.94 -9.49 -2.39
C GLU A 200 -9.76 -9.23 -3.66
N LYS A 201 -9.38 -8.20 -4.43
CA LYS A 201 -10.01 -7.93 -5.73
C LYS A 201 -9.64 -8.99 -6.76
N ALA A 202 -8.38 -9.41 -6.79
CA ALA A 202 -7.90 -10.43 -7.73
C ALA A 202 -8.56 -11.79 -7.50
N THR A 203 -8.68 -12.22 -6.24
CA THR A 203 -9.40 -13.45 -5.89
C THR A 203 -10.89 -13.34 -6.23
N LEU A 204 -11.53 -12.20 -5.93
CA LEU A 204 -12.92 -11.98 -6.32
C LEU A 204 -13.10 -12.02 -7.84
N ASP A 205 -12.18 -11.43 -8.61
CA ASP A 205 -12.24 -11.43 -10.07
C ASP A 205 -12.08 -12.82 -10.66
N ALA A 206 -11.19 -13.65 -10.11
CA ALA A 206 -11.06 -15.04 -10.49
C ALA A 206 -12.35 -15.82 -10.21
N ALA A 207 -12.93 -15.65 -9.02
CA ALA A 207 -14.18 -16.32 -8.67
C ALA A 207 -15.36 -15.87 -9.54
N LYS A 208 -15.49 -14.57 -9.82
CA LYS A 208 -16.51 -14.03 -10.75
C LYS A 208 -16.31 -14.51 -12.18
N LYS A 209 -15.06 -14.66 -12.62
CA LYS A 209 -14.76 -15.23 -13.94
C LYS A 209 -15.22 -16.69 -14.01
N ALA A 210 -14.98 -17.47 -12.96
CA ALA A 210 -15.47 -18.85 -12.88
C ALA A 210 -17.00 -18.93 -12.91
N ASP A 211 -17.67 -18.08 -12.13
CA ASP A 211 -19.13 -17.93 -12.08
C ASP A 211 -19.72 -17.60 -13.46
N SER A 212 -19.13 -16.62 -14.16
CA SER A 212 -19.54 -16.26 -15.53
C SER A 212 -19.32 -17.36 -16.57
N ASN A 213 -18.45 -18.33 -16.28
CA ASN A 213 -18.17 -19.48 -17.13
C ASN A 213 -18.93 -20.75 -16.69
N GLY A 214 -19.93 -20.62 -15.82
CA GLY A 214 -20.84 -21.71 -15.44
C GLY A 214 -20.42 -22.51 -14.20
N ILE A 215 -19.36 -22.11 -13.49
CA ILE A 215 -19.01 -22.69 -12.17
C ILE A 215 -19.58 -21.77 -11.10
N ALA A 216 -20.79 -22.04 -10.61
CA ALA A 216 -21.42 -21.21 -9.59
C ALA A 216 -20.50 -21.08 -8.35
N MET A 217 -20.26 -19.87 -7.87
CA MET A 217 -19.31 -19.62 -6.76
C MET A 217 -19.96 -18.91 -5.57
N LYS A 218 -19.55 -19.32 -4.36
CA LYS A 218 -19.76 -18.57 -3.11
C LYS A 218 -18.45 -18.04 -2.57
N LYS A 219 -18.57 -17.02 -1.71
CA LYS A 219 -17.47 -16.41 -0.96
C LYS A 219 -17.84 -16.31 0.51
N ILE A 220 -16.85 -16.51 1.38
CA ILE A 220 -17.01 -16.49 2.83
C ILE A 220 -16.00 -15.52 3.41
N TRP A 221 -16.44 -14.62 4.28
CA TRP A 221 -15.56 -13.67 4.94
C TRP A 221 -14.85 -14.30 6.14
N HIS A 222 -13.55 -14.07 6.25
CA HIS A 222 -12.74 -14.44 7.40
C HIS A 222 -11.94 -13.27 7.96
N ASN A 223 -11.91 -13.14 9.27
CA ASN A 223 -11.00 -12.35 10.05
C ASN A 223 -9.82 -13.21 10.53
N MET A 224 -8.86 -12.56 11.20
CA MET A 224 -7.64 -13.22 11.65
C MET A 224 -7.82 -14.05 12.94
N GLY A 225 -8.94 -13.92 13.64
CA GLY A 225 -9.21 -14.60 14.90
C GLY A 225 -8.32 -14.20 16.08
N ASP A 226 -7.59 -13.07 15.96
CA ASP A 226 -6.70 -12.55 17.00
C ASP A 226 -7.29 -11.31 17.69
N GLU A 227 -6.65 -10.87 18.77
CA GLU A 227 -7.07 -9.74 19.61
C GLU A 227 -7.06 -8.38 18.87
N ARG A 228 -6.52 -8.34 17.64
CA ARG A 228 -6.44 -7.14 16.81
C ARG A 228 -7.51 -7.11 15.74
N VAL A 229 -8.38 -8.12 15.66
CA VAL A 229 -9.62 -8.02 14.88
C VAL A 229 -10.43 -6.86 15.45
N ARG A 230 -11.01 -6.04 14.57
CA ARG A 230 -11.72 -4.83 15.02
C ARG A 230 -13.04 -5.22 15.66
N GLU A 231 -13.26 -4.72 16.86
CA GLU A 231 -14.53 -4.80 17.59
C GLU A 231 -14.85 -3.40 18.12
N GLY A 232 -15.43 -2.56 17.26
CA GLY A 232 -15.71 -1.18 17.65
C GLY A 232 -16.73 -0.51 16.76
N ARG A 233 -17.28 0.60 17.24
CA ARG A 233 -18.41 1.32 16.62
C ARG A 233 -18.21 1.71 15.15
N ASN A 234 -16.97 1.92 14.71
CA ASN A 234 -16.69 2.34 13.34
C ASN A 234 -16.46 1.16 12.37
N ALA A 235 -16.10 0.00 12.90
CA ALA A 235 -15.80 -1.20 12.14
C ALA A 235 -15.78 -2.38 13.10
N ASP A 236 -16.67 -3.34 12.88
CA ASP A 236 -16.79 -4.55 13.66
C ASP A 236 -16.59 -5.74 12.72
N HIS A 237 -15.36 -6.26 12.70
CA HIS A 237 -14.98 -7.37 11.83
C HIS A 237 -15.12 -8.73 12.54
N VAL A 238 -15.44 -8.73 13.84
CA VAL A 238 -15.76 -9.94 14.60
C VAL A 238 -17.08 -10.50 14.10
N HIS A 239 -18.11 -9.65 13.99
CA HIS A 239 -19.47 -10.06 13.60
C HIS A 239 -19.65 -10.39 12.11
N ILE A 240 -18.61 -10.23 11.29
CA ILE A 240 -18.63 -10.52 9.85
C ILE A 240 -18.04 -11.92 9.58
N GLU A 241 -17.35 -12.52 10.55
CA GLU A 241 -16.77 -13.86 10.41
C GLU A 241 -17.80 -14.88 9.91
N GLY A 242 -17.43 -15.67 8.90
CA GLY A 242 -18.27 -16.73 8.37
C GLY A 242 -19.44 -16.24 7.52
N GLN A 243 -19.61 -14.93 7.32
CA GLN A 243 -20.67 -14.43 6.45
C GLN A 243 -20.45 -14.95 5.02
N ALA A 244 -21.38 -15.76 4.53
CA ALA A 244 -21.34 -16.35 3.20
C ALA A 244 -22.28 -15.60 2.24
N ARG A 245 -21.82 -15.37 1.01
CA ARG A 245 -22.57 -14.70 -0.06
C ARG A 245 -22.24 -15.33 -1.40
N PHE A 246 -23.15 -15.25 -2.36
CA PHE A 246 -22.77 -15.52 -3.75
C PHE A 246 -21.73 -14.47 -4.21
N VAL A 247 -20.86 -14.82 -5.15
CA VAL A 247 -19.74 -13.94 -5.53
C VAL A 247 -20.17 -12.57 -6.05
N ASN A 248 -21.38 -12.47 -6.62
CA ASN A 248 -21.97 -11.24 -7.14
C ASN A 248 -22.71 -10.40 -6.08
N GLU A 249 -22.99 -10.96 -4.91
CA GLU A 249 -23.63 -10.25 -3.81
C GLU A 249 -22.60 -9.48 -2.96
N LEU A 250 -23.06 -8.51 -2.17
CA LEU A 250 -22.20 -7.78 -1.24
C LEU A 250 -22.25 -8.40 0.15
N PHE A 251 -21.13 -8.36 0.86
CA PHE A 251 -21.11 -8.55 2.30
C PHE A 251 -21.74 -7.34 2.99
N ASP A 252 -22.46 -7.60 4.07
CA ASP A 252 -22.95 -6.60 5.01
C ASP A 252 -21.90 -6.38 6.11
N LEU A 253 -21.42 -5.14 6.22
CA LEU A 253 -20.42 -4.73 7.22
C LEU A 253 -21.07 -3.96 8.38
N GLY A 254 -22.41 -3.94 8.45
CA GLY A 254 -23.16 -3.19 9.45
C GLY A 254 -23.34 -1.72 9.06
N GLN A 255 -23.24 -0.81 10.04
CA GLN A 255 -23.40 0.62 9.83
C GLN A 255 -22.13 1.39 10.20
N ASP A 256 -21.88 2.50 9.51
CA ASP A 256 -20.83 3.44 9.87
C ASP A 256 -21.22 4.28 11.10
N LYS A 257 -20.29 5.12 11.55
CA LYS A 257 -20.50 6.03 12.69
C LYS A 257 -21.69 6.99 12.54
N ASN A 258 -22.19 7.21 11.33
CA ASN A 258 -23.33 8.07 11.03
C ASN A 258 -24.63 7.26 10.83
N GLY A 259 -24.62 5.95 11.11
CA GLY A 259 -25.78 5.07 10.93
C GLY A 259 -26.01 4.64 9.49
N LYS A 260 -25.07 4.90 8.56
CA LYS A 260 -25.22 4.49 7.16
C LYS A 260 -24.76 3.06 6.96
N SER A 261 -25.58 2.22 6.33
CA SER A 261 -25.20 0.84 5.99
C SER A 261 -23.95 0.80 5.12
N VAL A 262 -22.98 -0.03 5.53
CA VAL A 262 -21.72 -0.28 4.84
C VAL A 262 -21.79 -1.68 4.24
N ARG A 263 -21.49 -1.78 2.95
CA ARG A 263 -21.43 -3.06 2.23
C ARG A 263 -20.17 -3.12 1.39
N ALA A 264 -19.62 -4.31 1.21
CA ALA A 264 -18.40 -4.49 0.45
C ALA A 264 -18.44 -5.74 -0.43
N PRO A 265 -17.86 -5.69 -1.65
CA PRO A 265 -17.77 -6.87 -2.50
C PRO A 265 -16.74 -7.88 -1.97
N ALA A 266 -15.72 -7.44 -1.24
CA ALA A 266 -14.70 -8.25 -0.58
C ALA A 266 -13.97 -7.39 0.47
N PRO A 267 -13.14 -7.99 1.35
CA PRO A 267 -12.37 -7.23 2.32
C PRO A 267 -11.50 -6.13 1.69
N GLY A 268 -11.39 -4.99 2.36
CA GLY A 268 -10.60 -3.84 1.90
C GLY A 268 -11.23 -3.05 0.74
N GLN A 269 -12.52 -3.30 0.43
CA GLN A 269 -13.23 -2.67 -0.69
C GLN A 269 -14.57 -2.03 -0.28
N SER A 270 -14.74 -1.67 0.99
CA SER A 270 -15.97 -1.03 1.48
C SER A 270 -16.09 0.44 1.06
N GLY A 271 -14.96 1.11 0.80
CA GLY A 271 -14.91 2.55 0.59
C GLY A 271 -14.88 3.35 1.89
N ASP A 272 -14.98 2.70 3.04
CA ASP A 272 -14.82 3.31 4.37
C ASP A 272 -13.40 3.05 4.90
N PRO A 273 -12.60 4.10 5.15
CA PRO A 273 -11.25 3.97 5.73
C PRO A 273 -11.19 3.16 7.03
N SER A 274 -12.23 3.19 7.85
CA SER A 274 -12.29 2.46 9.13
C SER A 274 -12.30 0.95 8.93
N ASN A 275 -12.93 0.52 7.84
CA ASN A 275 -13.08 -0.87 7.43
C ASN A 275 -11.92 -1.34 6.54
N ASP A 276 -11.31 -0.46 5.76
CA ASP A 276 -10.33 -0.86 4.74
C ASP A 276 -8.86 -0.69 5.19
N ILE A 277 -8.50 0.40 5.89
CA ILE A 277 -7.10 0.70 6.19
C ILE A 277 -6.57 -0.23 7.30
N ASN A 278 -5.42 -0.86 7.04
CA ASN A 278 -4.83 -1.91 7.89
C ASN A 278 -5.78 -3.10 8.12
N CYS A 279 -6.76 -3.32 7.25
CA CYS A 279 -7.56 -4.53 7.30
C CYS A 279 -6.68 -5.75 7.02
N ARG A 280 -6.95 -6.85 7.73
CA ARG A 280 -6.25 -8.13 7.57
C ARG A 280 -7.18 -9.28 7.21
N CYS A 281 -8.49 -9.04 7.26
CA CYS A 281 -9.51 -9.98 6.84
C CYS A 281 -9.30 -10.42 5.39
N PHE A 282 -9.83 -11.58 5.02
CA PHE A 282 -9.70 -12.16 3.70
C PHE A 282 -10.96 -12.97 3.37
N ALA A 283 -11.25 -13.15 2.09
CA ALA A 283 -12.32 -14.03 1.65
C ALA A 283 -11.76 -15.37 1.17
N THR A 284 -12.46 -16.44 1.53
CA THR A 284 -12.33 -17.76 0.87
C THR A 284 -13.44 -17.91 -0.17
N TYR A 285 -13.25 -18.86 -1.10
CA TYR A 285 -14.16 -19.08 -2.21
C TYR A 285 -14.33 -20.56 -2.46
N GLU A 286 -15.55 -20.99 -2.77
CA GLU A 286 -15.87 -22.39 -3.03
C GLU A 286 -16.94 -22.53 -4.13
N PRO A 287 -16.84 -23.57 -4.98
CA PRO A 287 -17.90 -23.89 -5.92
C PRO A 287 -19.18 -24.30 -5.19
N VAL A 288 -20.32 -23.92 -5.74
CA VAL A 288 -21.64 -24.43 -5.35
C VAL A 288 -21.87 -25.68 -6.19
N LEU A 289 -21.64 -26.84 -5.56
CA LEU A 289 -21.89 -28.16 -6.16
C LEU A 289 -23.34 -28.59 -5.94
#